data_AF-A0A7S8F3N5-F1
#
_entry.id   AF-A0A7S8F3N5-F1
#
_cell.length_a   1.000
_cell.length_b   1.000
_cell.length_c   1.000
_cell.angle_alpha   90.00
_cell.angle_beta   90.00
_cell.angle_gamma   90.00
#
_symmetry.space_group_name_H-M   'P 1'
#
loop_
_entity.id
_entity.type
_entity.pdbx_description
1 polymer ?
#
loop_
_entity_poly.entity_id
_entity_poly.type
_entity_poly.pdbx_seq_one_letter_code
_entity_poly.pdbx_strand_id
1 'polypeptide(L)'
;MRADRIDLLISRDEIHDYVMNLWADGPIAESHRKGGMVHDIVDRFGKVPRFFYEPSEPEIEWTHFSTWWGGILLCDYDNPHIRDLRYLHEIYHAATLPYLRDCSVAMLESKNFANERQASTLTEMAIYLELPELRKLTFDHPIFMDRFLYPTGDFSRPDRQLVDHWKADSRTTFDFLLEQRRKVIEAPVSEIDPADPQVIWLRRYGEQGRNWVRIWSERYGEVENAMLTLIERSAAGERKAAGRNHLAWLLSDVVSEGTGVPFQREARAFRDAFDALVTAYDAAMTESGETAVKGKAPG
;
A
#
# COMPACT_ATOMS: atom_id res chain seq x y z
N MET A 1 -7.10 -3.75 16.17
CA MET A 1 -8.07 -2.65 16.05
C MET A 1 -8.62 -2.31 17.42
N ARG A 2 -8.46 -1.07 17.86
CA ARG A 2 -9.16 -0.56 19.06
C ARG A 2 -10.61 -0.32 18.71
N ALA A 3 -11.54 -1.07 19.31
CA ALA A 3 -12.95 -1.04 18.94
C ALA A 3 -13.61 0.35 19.14
N ASP A 4 -13.11 1.16 20.07
CA ASP A 4 -13.54 2.53 20.33
C ASP A 4 -12.89 3.58 19.40
N ARG A 5 -11.99 3.15 18.51
CA ARG A 5 -11.23 3.98 17.56
C ARG A 5 -11.36 3.44 16.14
N ILE A 6 -12.60 3.16 15.73
CA ILE A 6 -12.95 2.74 14.37
C ILE A 6 -13.93 3.74 13.78
N ASP A 7 -13.54 4.38 12.69
CA ASP A 7 -14.38 5.28 11.91
C ASP A 7 -14.98 4.51 10.73
N LEU A 8 -16.24 4.08 10.85
CA LEU A 8 -16.97 3.44 9.74
C LEU A 8 -17.70 4.50 8.90
N LEU A 9 -17.29 4.63 7.65
CA LEU A 9 -17.76 5.61 6.68
C LEU A 9 -18.64 4.92 5.63
N ILE A 10 -19.86 5.40 5.45
CA ILE A 10 -20.90 4.73 4.66
C ILE A 10 -21.08 5.37 3.28
N SER A 11 -21.19 6.70 3.22
CA SER A 11 -21.41 7.42 1.98
C SER A 11 -20.09 7.76 1.29
N ARG A 12 -20.14 8.12 0.00
CA ARG A 12 -18.94 8.61 -0.70
C ARG A 12 -18.46 9.93 -0.12
N ASP A 13 -19.39 10.84 0.16
CA ASP A 13 -19.09 12.16 0.73
C ASP A 13 -18.42 12.03 2.10
N GLU A 14 -18.92 11.16 2.98
CA GLU A 14 -18.29 10.86 4.28
C GLU A 14 -16.84 10.37 4.11
N ILE A 15 -16.59 9.55 3.09
CA ILE A 15 -15.24 9.03 2.78
C ILE A 15 -14.34 10.15 2.25
N HIS A 16 -14.82 10.96 1.31
CA HIS A 16 -14.07 12.10 0.79
C HIS A 16 -13.72 13.09 1.91
N ASP A 17 -14.68 13.47 2.74
CA ASP A 17 -14.49 14.42 3.83
C ASP A 17 -13.48 13.89 4.85
N TYR A 18 -13.62 12.63 5.26
CA TYR A 18 -12.68 12.01 6.20
C TYR A 18 -11.26 11.94 5.63
N VAL A 19 -11.12 11.43 4.41
CA VAL A 19 -9.81 11.28 3.74
C VAL A 19 -9.17 12.65 3.49
N MET A 20 -9.95 13.66 3.12
CA MET A 20 -9.46 15.03 2.95
C MET A 20 -8.89 15.59 4.26
N ASN A 21 -9.49 15.26 5.41
CA ASN A 21 -9.00 15.67 6.73
C ASN A 21 -7.79 14.87 7.22
N LEU A 22 -7.46 13.73 6.61
CA LEU A 22 -6.23 12.99 6.90
C LEU A 22 -5.00 13.63 6.25
N TRP A 23 -5.17 14.26 5.10
CA TRP A 23 -4.07 14.82 4.33
C TRP A 23 -3.38 15.96 5.06
N ALA A 24 -2.05 15.96 5.02
CA ALA A 24 -1.28 17.14 5.36
C ALA A 24 -1.51 18.23 4.32
N ASP A 25 -1.35 19.50 4.73
CA ASP A 25 -1.36 20.61 3.79
C ASP A 25 -0.23 20.44 2.76
N GLY A 26 -0.59 20.19 1.49
CA GLY A 26 0.40 19.90 0.46
C GLY A 26 -0.18 19.41 -0.86
N PRO A 27 0.67 18.88 -1.76
CA PRO A 27 0.26 18.51 -3.12
C PRO A 27 -0.83 17.43 -3.18
N ILE A 28 -0.81 16.44 -2.28
CA ILE A 28 -1.82 15.37 -2.23
C ILE A 28 -3.19 15.94 -1.85
N ALA A 29 -3.26 16.75 -0.79
CA ALA A 29 -4.47 17.46 -0.38
C ALA A 29 -5.04 18.32 -1.51
N GLU A 30 -4.17 19.04 -2.22
CA GLU A 30 -4.57 19.91 -3.31
C GLU A 30 -5.08 19.13 -4.53
N SER A 31 -4.43 18.03 -4.89
CA SER A 31 -4.90 17.12 -5.95
C SER A 31 -6.28 16.53 -5.60
N HIS A 32 -6.49 16.13 -4.34
CA HIS A 32 -7.79 15.64 -3.88
C HIS A 32 -8.88 16.73 -3.98
N ARG A 33 -8.59 17.94 -3.50
CA ARG A 33 -9.53 19.07 -3.47
C ARG A 33 -9.94 19.54 -4.87
N LYS A 34 -9.01 19.52 -5.83
CA LYS A 34 -9.22 20.03 -7.19
C LYS A 34 -9.81 19.03 -8.18
N GLY A 35 -10.11 17.80 -7.76
CA GLY A 35 -10.56 16.76 -8.68
C GLY A 35 -9.44 16.19 -9.56
N GLY A 36 -8.20 16.15 -9.05
CA GLY A 36 -7.06 15.55 -9.75
C GLY A 36 -6.93 14.05 -9.49
N MET A 37 -5.77 13.46 -9.84
CA MET A 37 -5.55 12.01 -9.72
C MET A 37 -5.86 11.44 -8.32
N VAL A 38 -5.51 12.15 -7.24
CA VAL A 38 -5.81 11.69 -5.88
C VAL A 38 -7.32 11.64 -5.63
N HIS A 39 -8.08 12.60 -6.15
CA HIS A 39 -9.54 12.59 -6.06
C HIS A 39 -10.14 11.36 -6.73
N ASP A 40 -9.71 11.04 -7.94
CA ASP A 40 -10.23 9.89 -8.70
C ASP A 40 -9.95 8.56 -8.00
N ILE A 41 -8.78 8.46 -7.35
CA ILE A 41 -8.42 7.31 -6.51
C ILE A 41 -9.37 7.21 -5.31
N VAL A 42 -9.65 8.32 -4.63
CA VAL A 42 -10.57 8.35 -3.48
C VAL A 42 -12.02 8.08 -3.89
N ASP A 43 -12.50 8.59 -5.03
CA ASP A 43 -13.86 8.28 -5.53
C ASP A 43 -13.98 6.77 -5.82
N ARG A 44 -12.95 6.18 -6.44
CA ARG A 44 -12.91 4.74 -6.67
C ARG A 44 -12.89 3.95 -5.36
N PHE A 45 -12.11 4.41 -4.37
CA PHE A 45 -12.07 3.83 -3.03
C PHE A 45 -13.45 3.88 -2.35
N GLY A 46 -14.18 5.00 -2.49
CA GLY A 46 -15.50 5.24 -1.90
C GLY A 46 -16.67 4.44 -2.49
N LYS A 47 -16.42 3.61 -3.51
CA LYS A 47 -17.46 2.76 -4.15
C LYS A 47 -18.13 1.79 -3.17
N VAL A 48 -17.51 1.45 -2.05
CA VAL A 48 -18.09 0.68 -0.96
C VAL A 48 -17.86 1.40 0.38
N PRO A 49 -18.60 1.07 1.45
CA PRO A 49 -18.27 1.51 2.80
C PRO A 49 -16.82 1.18 3.16
N ARG A 50 -16.18 2.09 3.90
CA ARG A 50 -14.78 1.97 4.31
C ARG A 50 -14.65 2.22 5.79
N PHE A 51 -13.57 1.75 6.38
CA PHE A 51 -13.27 2.10 7.75
C PHE A 51 -11.78 2.32 7.97
N PHE A 52 -11.52 3.22 8.91
CA PHE A 52 -10.19 3.58 9.38
C PHE A 52 -10.11 3.21 10.85
N TYR A 53 -8.94 2.78 11.32
CA TYR A 53 -8.82 2.31 12.70
C TYR A 53 -7.44 2.54 13.30
N GLU A 54 -7.39 2.76 14.62
CA GLU A 54 -6.14 2.71 15.38
C GLU A 54 -5.77 1.26 15.76
N PRO A 55 -4.47 0.90 15.71
CA PRO A 55 -4.03 -0.43 16.12
C PRO A 55 -4.26 -0.66 17.62
N SER A 56 -4.72 -1.86 17.97
CA SER A 56 -4.69 -2.37 19.34
C SER A 56 -3.34 -3.00 19.69
N GLU A 57 -2.68 -3.61 18.71
CA GLU A 57 -1.36 -4.24 18.80
C GLU A 57 -0.46 -3.75 17.64
N PRO A 58 0.13 -2.54 17.76
CA PRO A 58 0.89 -1.92 16.67
C PRO A 58 2.00 -2.80 16.08
N GLU A 59 2.65 -3.62 16.91
CA GLU A 59 3.79 -4.46 16.53
C GLU A 59 3.47 -5.48 15.43
N ILE A 60 2.23 -6.01 15.41
CA ILE A 60 1.80 -7.01 14.43
C ILE A 60 0.85 -6.43 13.37
N GLU A 61 0.08 -5.40 13.72
CA GLU A 61 -0.91 -4.82 12.81
C GLU A 61 -0.27 -3.97 11.71
N TRP A 62 0.91 -3.39 11.94
CA TRP A 62 1.62 -2.57 10.96
C TRP A 62 1.90 -3.30 9.63
N THR A 63 2.13 -4.61 9.71
CA THR A 63 2.47 -5.45 8.54
C THR A 63 1.29 -6.29 8.05
N HIS A 64 0.10 -6.16 8.66
CA HIS A 64 -1.00 -7.12 8.47
C HIS A 64 -1.79 -6.98 7.15
N PHE A 65 -1.42 -5.99 6.33
CA PHE A 65 -2.10 -5.67 5.06
C PHE A 65 -3.64 -5.61 5.20
N SER A 66 -4.09 -4.79 6.15
CA SER A 66 -5.50 -4.64 6.52
C SER A 66 -6.42 -4.21 5.38
N THR A 67 -5.82 -3.54 4.41
CA THR A 67 -6.48 -3.00 3.24
C THR A 67 -7.16 -4.07 2.39
N TRP A 68 -6.62 -5.29 2.37
CA TRP A 68 -7.25 -6.40 1.64
C TRP A 68 -8.60 -6.82 2.22
N TRP A 69 -8.83 -6.68 3.52
CA TRP A 69 -10.16 -6.86 4.13
C TRP A 69 -10.91 -5.54 4.36
N GLY A 70 -10.45 -4.45 3.74
CA GLY A 70 -11.17 -3.18 3.63
C GLY A 70 -10.89 -2.15 4.73
N GLY A 71 -9.94 -2.42 5.63
CA GLY A 71 -9.56 -1.49 6.69
C GLY A 71 -8.28 -0.72 6.39
N ILE A 72 -8.29 0.58 6.64
CA ILE A 72 -7.07 1.41 6.59
C ILE A 72 -6.56 1.63 8.01
N LEU A 73 -5.44 0.99 8.34
CA LEU A 73 -4.74 1.24 9.60
C LEU A 73 -4.26 2.70 9.65
N LEU A 74 -4.60 3.43 10.71
CA LEU A 74 -4.08 4.76 10.98
C LEU A 74 -2.69 4.65 11.61
N CYS A 75 -1.78 5.50 11.15
CA CYS A 75 -0.40 5.52 11.57
C CYS A 75 0.18 6.94 11.66
N ASP A 76 1.22 7.04 12.46
CA ASP A 76 2.01 8.26 12.63
C ASP A 76 3.36 8.09 11.93
N TYR A 77 3.77 9.15 11.23
CA TYR A 77 5.14 9.32 10.73
C TYR A 77 5.61 10.71 11.13
N ASP A 78 6.92 10.85 11.39
CA ASP A 78 7.55 12.14 11.64
C ASP A 78 7.36 13.10 10.45
N ASN A 79 7.45 12.57 9.23
CA ASN A 79 7.13 13.31 8.02
C ASN A 79 5.67 13.05 7.60
N PRO A 80 4.78 14.05 7.71
CA PRO A 80 3.37 13.87 7.38
C PRO A 80 3.14 13.59 5.89
N HIS A 81 4.03 14.01 5.00
CA HIS A 81 3.91 13.69 3.56
C HIS A 81 4.28 12.24 3.23
N ILE A 82 5.15 11.61 4.02
CA ILE A 82 5.39 10.16 3.91
C ILE A 82 4.16 9.39 4.40
N ARG A 83 3.53 9.84 5.49
CA ARG A 83 2.25 9.27 5.96
C ARG A 83 1.17 9.38 4.88
N ASP A 84 1.04 10.54 4.24
CA ASP A 84 0.06 10.74 3.16
C ASP A 84 0.34 9.78 1.98
N LEU A 85 1.60 9.57 1.60
CA LEU A 85 1.98 8.57 0.60
C LEU A 85 1.59 7.15 1.02
N ARG A 86 1.84 6.78 2.29
CA ARG A 86 1.42 5.49 2.84
C ARG A 86 -0.09 5.32 2.73
N TYR A 87 -0.87 6.31 3.14
CA TYR A 87 -2.33 6.24 3.04
C TYR A 87 -2.81 6.17 1.60
N LEU A 88 -2.23 6.95 0.69
CA LEU A 88 -2.56 6.88 -0.73
C LEU A 88 -2.28 5.48 -1.30
N HIS A 89 -1.19 4.84 -0.88
CA HIS A 89 -0.82 3.49 -1.30
C HIS A 89 -1.89 2.47 -0.90
N GLU A 90 -2.33 2.53 0.34
CA GLU A 90 -3.32 1.62 0.92
C GLU A 90 -4.72 1.88 0.36
N ILE A 91 -5.10 3.15 0.21
CA ILE A 91 -6.35 3.52 -0.50
C ILE A 91 -6.32 3.00 -1.93
N TYR A 92 -5.18 3.10 -2.62
CA TYR A 92 -5.04 2.61 -3.99
C TYR A 92 -5.20 1.10 -4.07
N HIS A 93 -4.56 0.34 -3.17
CA HIS A 93 -4.79 -1.10 -3.03
C HIS A 93 -6.28 -1.42 -2.89
N ALA A 94 -6.95 -0.85 -1.88
CA ALA A 94 -8.38 -1.10 -1.63
C ALA A 94 -9.29 -0.65 -2.78
N ALA A 95 -8.89 0.36 -3.56
CA ALA A 95 -9.64 0.83 -4.71
C ALA A 95 -9.50 -0.08 -5.94
N THR A 96 -8.37 -0.79 -6.07
CA THR A 96 -7.99 -1.47 -7.30
C THR A 96 -7.92 -3.00 -7.19
N LEU A 97 -7.81 -3.54 -5.99
CA LEU A 97 -7.71 -4.98 -5.75
C LEU A 97 -9.04 -5.68 -6.14
N PRO A 98 -9.02 -6.59 -7.13
CA PRO A 98 -10.20 -7.36 -7.47
C PRO A 98 -10.45 -8.45 -6.43
N TYR A 99 -11.73 -8.71 -6.11
CA TYR A 99 -12.14 -9.85 -5.30
C TYR A 99 -12.82 -10.90 -6.17
N LEU A 100 -12.54 -12.17 -5.92
CA LEU A 100 -12.90 -13.28 -6.80
C LEU A 100 -13.44 -14.46 -5.99
N ARG A 101 -14.66 -14.89 -6.34
CA ARG A 101 -15.28 -16.09 -5.75
C ARG A 101 -14.53 -17.31 -6.25
N ASP A 102 -14.28 -18.26 -5.35
CA ASP A 102 -13.62 -19.53 -5.65
C ASP A 102 -12.27 -19.39 -6.39
N CYS A 103 -11.53 -18.29 -6.13
CA CYS A 103 -10.20 -18.13 -6.70
C CYS A 103 -9.25 -19.22 -6.18
N SER A 104 -8.27 -19.63 -6.99
CA SER A 104 -7.23 -20.54 -6.53
C SER A 104 -6.11 -19.76 -5.82
N VAL A 105 -5.27 -20.47 -5.04
CA VAL A 105 -4.08 -19.86 -4.42
C VAL A 105 -3.16 -19.22 -5.46
N ALA A 106 -3.00 -19.83 -6.65
CA ALA A 106 -2.22 -19.25 -7.74
C ALA A 106 -2.85 -17.95 -8.29
N MET A 107 -4.18 -17.86 -8.33
CA MET A 107 -4.88 -16.63 -8.71
C MET A 107 -4.76 -15.56 -7.62
N LEU A 108 -4.84 -15.94 -6.34
CA LEU A 108 -4.58 -15.05 -5.20
C LEU A 108 -3.17 -14.45 -5.29
N GLU A 109 -2.16 -15.29 -5.53
CA GLU A 109 -0.78 -14.87 -5.70
C GLU A 109 -0.63 -13.88 -6.86
N SER A 110 -1.14 -14.26 -8.04
CA SER A 110 -1.05 -13.43 -9.24
C SER A 110 -1.73 -12.07 -9.07
N LYS A 111 -2.95 -12.04 -8.52
CA LYS A 111 -3.69 -10.78 -8.32
C LYS A 111 -3.04 -9.91 -7.24
N ASN A 112 -2.52 -10.50 -6.17
CA ASN A 112 -1.86 -9.75 -5.10
C ASN A 112 -0.57 -9.11 -5.60
N PHE A 113 0.27 -9.86 -6.33
CA PHE A 113 1.47 -9.29 -6.93
C PHE A 113 1.18 -8.23 -7.99
N ALA A 114 0.14 -8.41 -8.80
CA ALA A 114 -0.27 -7.39 -9.75
C ALA A 114 -0.71 -6.10 -9.03
N ASN A 115 -1.50 -6.23 -7.96
CA ASN A 115 -2.00 -5.11 -7.20
C ASN A 115 -0.88 -4.36 -6.46
N GLU A 116 0.04 -5.08 -5.81
CA GLU A 116 1.24 -4.53 -5.19
C GLU A 116 2.07 -3.75 -6.21
N ARG A 117 2.45 -4.39 -7.33
CA ARG A 117 3.25 -3.70 -8.36
C ARG A 117 2.58 -2.42 -8.86
N GLN A 118 1.25 -2.43 -9.04
CA GLN A 118 0.52 -1.23 -9.45
C GLN A 118 0.50 -0.16 -8.35
N ALA A 119 0.22 -0.53 -7.10
CA ALA A 119 0.17 0.39 -5.97
C ALA A 119 1.52 1.06 -5.72
N SER A 120 2.61 0.29 -5.64
CA SER A 120 3.94 0.86 -5.44
C SER A 120 4.41 1.65 -6.67
N THR A 121 4.11 1.22 -7.90
CA THR A 121 4.45 2.03 -9.10
C THR A 121 3.72 3.36 -9.09
N LEU A 122 2.45 3.39 -8.69
CA LEU A 122 1.71 4.65 -8.61
C LEU A 122 2.27 5.56 -7.52
N THR A 123 2.42 5.04 -6.30
CA THR A 123 2.73 5.86 -5.11
C THR A 123 4.21 6.09 -4.84
N GLU A 124 5.11 5.31 -5.43
CA GLU A 124 6.55 5.50 -5.29
C GLU A 124 7.20 6.06 -6.56
N MET A 125 6.48 6.09 -7.69
CA MET A 125 7.02 6.53 -8.98
C MET A 125 6.12 7.56 -9.68
N ALA A 126 4.95 7.14 -10.16
CA ALA A 126 4.10 7.98 -11.02
C ALA A 126 3.57 9.24 -10.32
N ILE A 127 3.34 9.17 -9.00
CA ILE A 127 2.88 10.30 -8.19
C ILE A 127 3.81 11.52 -8.30
N TYR A 128 5.11 11.34 -8.55
CA TYR A 128 6.06 12.43 -8.68
C TYR A 128 6.06 13.07 -10.07
N LEU A 129 5.48 12.41 -11.08
CA LEU A 129 5.19 13.03 -12.38
C LEU A 129 3.90 13.86 -12.30
N GLU A 130 2.93 13.38 -11.52
CA GLU A 130 1.67 14.07 -11.28
C GLU A 130 1.83 15.28 -10.33
N LEU A 131 2.58 15.09 -9.24
CA LEU A 131 2.79 16.05 -8.16
C LEU A 131 4.30 16.26 -7.92
N PRO A 132 5.01 16.95 -8.81
CA PRO A 132 6.48 17.07 -8.73
C PRO A 132 6.96 17.74 -7.44
N GLU A 133 6.18 18.66 -6.87
CA GLU A 133 6.49 19.32 -5.60
C GLU A 133 6.51 18.37 -4.41
N LEU A 134 5.91 17.18 -4.53
CA LEU A 134 5.90 16.19 -3.46
C LEU A 134 7.30 15.61 -3.21
N ARG A 135 8.15 15.52 -4.24
CA ARG A 135 9.46 14.86 -4.13
C ARG A 135 10.37 15.49 -3.09
N LYS A 136 10.39 16.83 -3.01
CA LYS A 136 11.20 17.57 -2.01
C LYS A 136 10.63 17.51 -0.58
N LEU A 137 9.38 17.05 -0.44
CA LEU A 137 8.67 17.01 0.83
C LEU A 137 8.72 15.63 1.49
N THR A 138 9.07 14.57 0.75
CA THR A 138 8.98 13.18 1.24
C THR A 138 10.32 12.62 1.69
N PHE A 139 11.27 12.44 0.78
CA PHE A 139 12.54 11.77 1.08
C PHE A 139 13.74 12.71 0.91
N ASP A 140 14.68 12.67 1.85
CA ASP A 140 15.94 13.44 1.83
C ASP A 140 17.06 12.73 1.05
N HIS A 141 16.85 11.46 0.71
CA HIS A 141 17.76 10.62 -0.06
C HIS A 141 17.16 10.29 -1.44
N PRO A 142 17.98 9.88 -2.42
CA PRO A 142 17.48 9.40 -3.71
C PRO A 142 16.56 8.19 -3.55
N ILE A 143 15.51 8.11 -4.37
CA ILE A 143 14.59 6.98 -4.50
C ILE A 143 14.65 6.41 -5.92
N PHE A 144 14.05 5.23 -6.13
CA PHE A 144 14.11 4.54 -7.43
C PHE A 144 13.57 5.38 -8.59
N MET A 145 12.53 6.17 -8.35
CA MET A 145 11.96 7.07 -9.36
C MET A 145 12.95 8.13 -9.87
N ASP A 146 13.92 8.56 -9.05
CA ASP A 146 14.84 9.63 -9.42
C ASP A 146 15.75 9.25 -10.59
N ARG A 147 15.95 7.95 -10.84
CA ARG A 147 16.67 7.46 -12.03
C ARG A 147 16.01 7.86 -13.34
N PHE A 148 14.69 8.02 -13.32
CA PHE A 148 13.89 8.37 -14.48
C PHE A 148 13.51 9.85 -14.46
N LEU A 149 13.19 10.38 -13.27
CA LEU A 149 12.80 11.79 -13.14
C LEU A 149 14.01 12.73 -13.20
N TYR A 150 15.17 12.33 -12.69
CA TYR A 150 16.39 13.15 -12.63
C TYR A 150 17.62 12.35 -13.10
N PRO A 151 17.67 11.90 -14.37
CA PRO A 151 18.72 11.00 -14.85
C PRO A 151 20.14 11.61 -14.79
N THR A 152 20.25 12.93 -14.67
CA THR A 152 21.52 13.65 -14.53
C THR A 152 21.99 13.79 -13.07
N GLY A 153 21.15 13.40 -12.10
CA GLY A 153 21.35 13.66 -10.67
C GLY A 153 21.02 15.09 -10.22
N ASP A 154 20.66 15.99 -11.14
CA ASP A 154 20.22 17.35 -10.80
C ASP A 154 18.73 17.38 -10.45
N PHE A 155 18.43 17.30 -9.15
CA PHE A 155 17.08 17.34 -8.58
C PHE A 155 16.30 18.65 -8.84
N SER A 156 16.93 19.67 -9.41
CA SER A 156 16.26 20.90 -9.83
C SER A 156 15.73 20.84 -11.27
N ARG A 157 16.10 19.81 -12.05
CA ARG A 157 15.83 19.71 -13.49
C ARG A 157 15.22 18.35 -13.81
N PRO A 158 13.89 18.20 -13.67
CA PRO A 158 13.23 16.95 -14.03
C PRO A 158 13.35 16.68 -15.53
N ASP A 159 13.32 15.41 -15.91
CA ASP A 159 13.25 14.96 -17.29
C ASP A 159 11.95 15.48 -17.93
N ARG A 160 12.09 16.52 -18.74
CA ARG A 160 10.95 17.20 -19.38
C ARG A 160 10.22 16.27 -20.32
N GLN A 161 10.93 15.36 -20.99
CA GLN A 161 10.31 14.43 -21.94
C GLN A 161 9.40 13.45 -21.20
N LEU A 162 9.87 12.89 -20.09
CA LEU A 162 9.05 11.99 -19.27
C LEU A 162 7.83 12.71 -18.67
N VAL A 163 8.01 13.94 -18.17
CA VAL A 163 6.91 14.76 -17.64
C VAL A 163 5.90 15.13 -18.72
N ASP A 164 6.35 15.51 -19.91
CA ASP A 164 5.46 15.86 -21.02
C ASP A 164 4.72 14.62 -21.55
N HIS A 165 5.37 13.46 -21.60
CA HIS A 165 4.71 12.18 -21.92
C HIS A 165 3.66 11.79 -20.89
N TRP A 166 3.93 11.96 -19.58
CA TRP A 166 2.93 11.70 -18.53
C TRP A 166 1.67 12.54 -18.74
N LYS A 167 1.82 13.83 -19.06
CA LYS A 167 0.69 14.73 -19.32
C LYS A 167 -0.08 14.41 -20.59
N ALA A 168 0.61 13.89 -21.61
CA ALA A 168 -0.02 13.53 -22.88
C ALA A 168 -0.71 12.15 -22.83
N ASP A 169 -0.06 11.18 -22.20
CA ASP A 169 -0.52 9.79 -22.08
C ASP A 169 0.04 9.15 -20.80
N SER A 170 -0.64 9.42 -19.69
CA SER A 170 -0.27 8.90 -18.37
C SER A 170 -0.32 7.38 -18.31
N ARG A 171 -1.20 6.74 -19.09
CA ARG A 171 -1.33 5.28 -19.12
C ARG A 171 -0.09 4.63 -19.72
N THR A 172 0.33 5.04 -20.92
CA THR A 172 1.54 4.49 -21.55
C THR A 172 2.77 4.77 -20.70
N THR A 173 2.85 5.95 -20.10
CA THR A 173 3.95 6.32 -19.20
C THR A 173 3.94 5.46 -17.93
N PHE A 174 2.76 5.19 -17.35
CA PHE A 174 2.62 4.29 -16.20
C PHE A 174 3.06 2.86 -16.54
N ASP A 175 2.63 2.32 -17.68
CA ASP A 175 3.03 0.98 -18.15
C ASP A 175 4.54 0.89 -18.36
N PHE A 176 5.18 1.96 -18.83
CA PHE A 176 6.65 2.05 -18.88
C PHE A 176 7.28 1.95 -17.49
N LEU A 177 6.82 2.73 -16.50
CA LEU A 177 7.38 2.69 -15.14
C LEU A 177 7.16 1.32 -14.49
N LEU A 178 5.99 0.71 -14.69
CA LEU A 178 5.66 -0.63 -14.22
C LEU A 178 6.65 -1.66 -14.78
N GLU A 179 6.96 -1.58 -16.07
CA GLU A 179 7.92 -2.45 -16.74
C GLU A 179 9.36 -2.25 -16.23
N GLN A 180 9.77 -1.00 -15.96
CA GLN A 180 11.09 -0.74 -15.36
C GLN A 180 11.22 -1.36 -13.98
N ARG A 181 10.17 -1.26 -13.15
CA ARG A 181 10.13 -1.92 -11.83
C ARG A 181 10.18 -3.45 -11.98
N ARG A 182 9.40 -4.01 -12.93
CA ARG A 182 9.37 -5.46 -13.19
C ARG A 182 10.75 -6.00 -13.55
N LYS A 183 11.50 -5.33 -14.43
CA LYS A 183 12.86 -5.74 -14.83
C LYS A 183 13.78 -5.92 -13.62
N VAL A 184 13.72 -5.02 -12.65
CA VAL A 184 14.55 -5.10 -11.42
C VAL A 184 14.14 -6.28 -10.54
N ILE A 185 12.83 -6.50 -10.37
CA ILE A 185 12.29 -7.57 -9.55
C ILE A 185 12.63 -8.95 -10.16
N GLU A 186 12.54 -9.07 -11.48
CA GLU A 186 12.69 -10.35 -12.20
C GLU A 186 14.12 -10.61 -12.70
N ALA A 187 15.04 -9.66 -12.58
CA ALA A 187 16.43 -9.83 -13.01
C ALA A 187 17.09 -11.07 -12.33
N PRO A 188 17.98 -11.79 -13.01
CA PRO A 188 18.86 -12.77 -12.37
C PRO A 188 19.69 -12.13 -11.25
N VAL A 189 20.04 -12.92 -10.22
CA VAL A 189 20.85 -12.42 -9.09
C VAL A 189 22.20 -11.85 -9.55
N SER A 190 22.79 -12.42 -10.60
CA SER A 190 24.04 -11.96 -11.19
C SER A 190 23.98 -10.59 -11.85
N GLU A 191 22.78 -10.07 -12.15
CA GLU A 191 22.57 -8.76 -12.78
C GLU A 191 22.21 -7.67 -11.75
N ILE A 192 22.14 -8.03 -10.47
CA ILE A 192 21.86 -7.11 -9.39
C ILE A 192 23.16 -6.43 -8.97
N ASP A 193 23.14 -5.11 -8.89
CA ASP A 193 24.17 -4.37 -8.17
C ASP A 193 23.94 -4.51 -6.66
N PRO A 194 24.81 -5.22 -5.91
CA PRO A 194 24.68 -5.37 -4.47
C PRO A 194 25.01 -4.08 -3.69
N ALA A 195 25.52 -3.04 -4.35
CA ALA A 195 25.73 -1.72 -3.76
C ALA A 195 24.53 -0.78 -3.97
N ASP A 196 23.44 -1.27 -4.58
CA ASP A 196 22.25 -0.47 -4.85
C ASP A 196 21.11 -0.82 -3.87
N PRO A 197 20.99 -0.10 -2.73
CA PRO A 197 20.03 -0.42 -1.68
C PRO A 197 18.57 -0.36 -2.16
N GLN A 198 18.26 0.49 -3.16
CA GLN A 198 16.91 0.60 -3.70
C GLN A 198 16.54 -0.67 -4.49
N VAL A 199 17.46 -1.17 -5.31
CA VAL A 199 17.27 -2.41 -6.06
C VAL A 199 17.13 -3.59 -5.11
N ILE A 200 17.96 -3.68 -4.07
CA ILE A 200 17.88 -4.79 -3.13
C ILE A 200 16.54 -4.76 -2.38
N TRP A 201 16.09 -3.59 -1.92
CA TRP A 201 14.80 -3.43 -1.25
C TRP A 201 13.64 -3.84 -2.17
N LEU A 202 13.64 -3.39 -3.43
CA LEU A 202 12.59 -3.72 -4.41
C LEU A 202 12.40 -5.23 -4.60
N ARG A 203 13.48 -6.01 -4.56
CA ARG A 203 13.40 -7.47 -4.75
C ARG A 203 12.85 -8.20 -3.53
N ARG A 204 13.08 -7.70 -2.33
CA ARG A 204 12.58 -8.33 -1.09
C ARG A 204 11.06 -8.26 -0.99
N TYR A 205 10.40 -7.29 -1.60
CA TYR A 205 8.93 -7.26 -1.70
C TYR A 205 8.36 -8.54 -2.35
N GLY A 206 9.05 -9.12 -3.33
CA GLY A 206 8.64 -10.38 -3.94
C GLY A 206 8.66 -11.56 -2.94
N GLU A 207 9.66 -11.59 -2.05
CA GLU A 207 9.75 -12.61 -0.98
C GLU A 207 8.69 -12.39 0.10
N GLN A 208 8.47 -11.14 0.50
CA GLN A 208 7.42 -10.78 1.45
C GLN A 208 6.03 -11.19 0.91
N GLY A 209 5.73 -10.87 -0.35
CA GLY A 209 4.44 -11.25 -0.93
C GLY A 209 4.26 -12.77 -1.06
N ARG A 210 5.31 -13.55 -1.36
CA ARG A 210 5.24 -15.03 -1.31
C ARG A 210 4.96 -15.55 0.10
N ASN A 211 5.61 -14.98 1.11
CA ASN A 211 5.35 -15.34 2.51
C ASN A 211 3.91 -15.02 2.91
N TRP A 212 3.41 -13.85 2.51
CA TRP A 212 2.03 -13.44 2.74
C TRP A 212 1.05 -14.45 2.13
N VAL A 213 1.21 -14.79 0.85
CA VAL A 213 0.35 -15.76 0.15
C VAL A 213 0.37 -17.12 0.86
N ARG A 214 1.54 -17.59 1.28
CA ARG A 214 1.67 -18.85 2.01
C ARG A 214 0.87 -18.83 3.32
N ILE A 215 1.00 -17.77 4.11
CA ILE A 215 0.31 -17.61 5.40
C ILE A 215 -1.20 -17.56 5.20
N TRP A 216 -1.67 -16.84 4.18
CA TRP A 216 -3.09 -16.64 3.93
C TRP A 216 -3.75 -17.73 3.08
N SER A 217 -2.98 -18.69 2.58
CA SER A 217 -3.45 -19.72 1.64
C SER A 217 -4.59 -20.60 2.16
N GLU A 218 -4.80 -20.67 3.48
CA GLU A 218 -5.88 -21.47 4.08
C GLU A 218 -7.17 -20.66 4.30
N ARG A 219 -7.08 -19.34 4.46
CA ARG A 219 -8.22 -18.48 4.86
C ARG A 219 -8.61 -17.41 3.84
N TYR A 220 -7.88 -17.27 2.74
CA TYR A 220 -8.16 -16.22 1.76
C TYR A 220 -9.60 -16.24 1.23
N GLY A 221 -10.19 -17.42 1.04
CA GLY A 221 -11.57 -17.55 0.59
C GLY A 221 -12.58 -16.88 1.54
N GLU A 222 -12.29 -16.83 2.84
CA GLU A 222 -13.15 -16.14 3.82
C GLU A 222 -13.19 -14.63 3.55
N VAL A 223 -12.01 -14.02 3.38
CA VAL A 223 -11.87 -12.59 3.10
C VAL A 223 -12.46 -12.23 1.73
N GLU A 224 -12.16 -13.02 0.70
CA GLU A 224 -12.69 -12.81 -0.66
C GLU A 224 -14.23 -12.80 -0.67
N ASN A 225 -14.86 -13.77 0.01
CA ASN A 225 -16.31 -13.87 0.09
C ASN A 225 -16.93 -12.73 0.91
N ALA A 226 -16.30 -12.32 2.01
CA ALA A 226 -16.78 -11.20 2.83
C ALA A 226 -16.73 -9.88 2.04
N MET A 227 -15.62 -9.62 1.34
CA MET A 227 -15.45 -8.42 0.52
C MET A 227 -16.41 -8.41 -0.69
N LEU A 228 -16.62 -9.55 -1.35
CA LEU A 228 -17.65 -9.66 -2.38
C LEU A 228 -19.05 -9.37 -1.85
N THR A 229 -19.39 -9.90 -0.67
CA THR A 229 -20.68 -9.62 -0.02
C THR A 229 -20.84 -8.13 0.28
N LEU A 230 -19.78 -7.47 0.79
CA LEU A 230 -19.77 -6.02 1.01
C LEU A 230 -20.01 -5.26 -0.31
N ILE A 231 -19.32 -5.63 -1.39
CA ILE A 231 -19.45 -4.99 -2.71
C ILE A 231 -20.85 -5.18 -3.28
N GLU A 232 -21.33 -6.42 -3.35
CA GLU A 232 -22.63 -6.80 -3.94
C GLU A 232 -23.78 -6.08 -3.20
N ARG A 233 -23.79 -6.12 -1.87
CA ARG A 233 -24.84 -5.46 -1.07
C ARG A 233 -24.75 -3.93 -1.14
N SER A 234 -23.54 -3.38 -1.22
CA SER A 234 -23.37 -1.94 -1.40
C SER A 234 -23.91 -1.47 -2.75
N ALA A 235 -23.69 -2.26 -3.82
CA ALA A 235 -24.23 -1.99 -5.15
C ALA A 235 -25.76 -2.14 -5.20
N ALA A 236 -26.35 -3.00 -4.36
CA ALA A 236 -27.80 -3.15 -4.20
C ALA A 236 -28.46 -2.03 -3.38
N GLY A 237 -27.71 -1.00 -2.96
CA GLY A 237 -28.22 0.13 -2.17
C GLY A 237 -28.21 -0.10 -0.65
N GLU A 238 -27.69 -1.24 -0.17
CA GLU A 238 -27.67 -1.61 1.25
C GLU A 238 -26.38 -1.17 1.97
N ARG A 239 -25.70 -0.12 1.48
CA ARG A 239 -24.37 0.32 1.95
C ARG A 239 -24.22 0.35 3.47
N LYS A 240 -25.18 0.96 4.18
CA LYS A 240 -25.14 1.08 5.65
C LYS A 240 -25.16 -0.28 6.36
N ALA A 241 -26.03 -1.19 5.91
CA ALA A 241 -26.13 -2.52 6.48
C ALA A 241 -24.92 -3.38 6.09
N ALA A 242 -24.45 -3.25 4.85
CA ALA A 242 -23.27 -3.95 4.35
C ALA A 242 -22.01 -3.59 5.13
N GLY A 243 -21.72 -2.29 5.32
CA GLY A 243 -20.56 -1.83 6.08
C GLY A 243 -20.59 -2.25 7.55
N ARG A 244 -21.76 -2.16 8.20
CA ARG A 244 -21.92 -2.59 9.60
C ARG A 244 -21.74 -4.09 9.77
N ASN A 245 -22.32 -4.89 8.87
CA ASN A 245 -22.19 -6.34 8.93
C ASN A 245 -20.75 -6.79 8.65
N HIS A 246 -20.06 -6.14 7.72
CA HIS A 246 -18.65 -6.40 7.44
C HIS A 246 -17.77 -6.11 8.65
N LEU A 247 -17.94 -4.93 9.27
CA LEU A 247 -17.19 -4.58 10.47
C LEU A 247 -17.52 -5.52 11.65
N ALA A 248 -18.80 -5.89 11.82
CA ALA A 248 -19.19 -6.84 12.86
C ALA A 248 -18.59 -8.24 12.64
N TRP A 249 -18.45 -8.68 11.39
CA TRP A 249 -17.75 -9.93 11.06
C TRP A 249 -16.27 -9.86 11.45
N LEU A 250 -15.56 -8.79 11.09
CA LEU A 250 -14.16 -8.59 11.47
C LEU A 250 -13.93 -8.56 12.98
N LEU A 251 -14.89 -8.00 13.73
CA LEU A 251 -14.86 -7.92 15.20
C LEU A 251 -15.41 -9.17 15.90
N SER A 252 -15.91 -10.15 15.16
CA SER A 252 -16.47 -11.38 15.75
C SER A 252 -15.37 -12.28 16.30
N ASP A 253 -15.71 -13.15 17.25
CA ASP A 253 -14.76 -14.12 17.82
C ASP A 253 -14.20 -15.10 16.77
N VAL A 254 -14.92 -15.32 15.66
CA VAL A 254 -14.47 -16.20 14.57
C VAL A 254 -13.28 -15.61 13.81
N VAL A 255 -13.25 -14.29 13.66
CA VAL A 255 -12.20 -13.59 12.91
C VAL A 255 -11.12 -13.05 13.85
N SER A 256 -11.52 -12.43 14.95
CA SER A 256 -10.61 -11.79 15.89
C SER A 256 -10.04 -12.73 16.94
N GLU A 257 -10.59 -13.94 17.07
CA GLU A 257 -10.22 -14.92 18.09
C GLU A 257 -10.31 -14.37 19.53
N GLY A 258 -11.28 -13.47 19.77
CA GLY A 258 -11.48 -12.79 21.06
C GLY A 258 -10.44 -11.70 21.34
N THR A 259 -9.65 -11.31 20.34
CA THR A 259 -8.65 -10.25 20.44
C THR A 259 -9.13 -8.97 19.74
N GLY A 260 -8.34 -7.90 19.81
CA GLY A 260 -8.60 -6.70 19.01
C GLY A 260 -8.21 -6.84 17.54
N VAL A 261 -7.49 -7.90 17.16
CA VAL A 261 -6.82 -8.01 15.85
C VAL A 261 -7.54 -9.05 14.98
N PRO A 262 -8.21 -8.66 13.89
CA PRO A 262 -8.74 -9.60 12.91
C PRO A 262 -7.62 -10.50 12.41
N PHE A 263 -7.83 -11.81 12.32
CA PHE A 263 -6.84 -12.76 11.79
C PHE A 263 -5.48 -12.66 12.53
N GLN A 264 -5.53 -12.63 13.87
CA GLN A 264 -4.34 -12.39 14.70
C GLN A 264 -3.23 -13.42 14.44
N ARG A 265 -3.56 -14.68 14.17
CA ARG A 265 -2.57 -15.73 13.86
C ARG A 265 -1.80 -15.41 12.60
N GLU A 266 -2.50 -14.99 11.55
CA GLU A 266 -1.91 -14.59 10.28
C GLU A 266 -1.08 -13.31 10.44
N ALA A 267 -1.56 -12.34 11.24
CA ALA A 267 -0.81 -11.12 11.57
C ALA A 267 0.53 -11.43 12.22
N ARG A 268 0.53 -12.31 13.24
CA ARG A 268 1.73 -12.75 13.95
C ARG A 268 2.67 -13.53 13.04
N ALA A 269 2.14 -14.52 12.31
CA ALA A 269 2.94 -15.33 11.39
C ALA A 269 3.61 -14.48 10.31
N PHE A 270 2.92 -13.46 9.80
CA PHE A 270 3.51 -12.55 8.82
C PHE A 270 4.56 -11.64 9.45
N ARG A 271 4.31 -11.13 10.66
CA ARG A 271 5.28 -10.32 11.38
C ARG A 271 6.59 -11.09 11.63
N ASP A 272 6.50 -12.33 12.10
CA ASP A 272 7.66 -13.18 12.35
C ASP A 272 8.47 -13.43 11.06
N ALA A 273 7.76 -13.73 9.95
CA ALA A 273 8.40 -13.92 8.65
C ALA A 273 9.05 -12.63 8.13
N PHE A 274 8.41 -11.48 8.35
CA PHE A 274 8.93 -10.17 7.97
C PHE A 274 10.19 -9.82 8.76
N ASP A 275 10.20 -10.00 10.08
CA ASP A 275 11.36 -9.73 10.93
C ASP A 275 12.55 -10.61 10.60
N ALA A 276 12.31 -11.88 10.25
CA ALA A 276 13.36 -12.78 9.78
C ALA A 276 13.99 -12.28 8.47
N LEU A 277 13.18 -11.79 7.52
CA LEU A 277 13.67 -11.22 6.27
C LEU A 277 14.48 -9.94 6.49
N VAL A 278 13.99 -9.03 7.34
CA VAL A 278 14.71 -7.79 7.69
C VAL A 278 16.05 -8.13 8.35
N THR A 279 16.07 -9.08 9.28
CA THR A 279 17.30 -9.49 9.97
C THR A 279 18.33 -10.10 9.01
N ALA A 280 17.88 -10.98 8.11
CA ALA A 280 18.76 -11.55 7.08
C ALA A 280 19.30 -10.48 6.11
N TYR A 281 18.49 -9.48 5.82
CA TYR A 281 18.89 -8.36 4.97
C TYR A 281 19.92 -7.45 5.66
N ASP A 282 19.66 -7.05 6.91
CA ASP A 282 20.60 -6.20 7.67
C ASP A 282 21.97 -6.88 7.82
N ALA A 283 21.99 -8.20 8.02
CA ALA A 283 23.23 -8.98 8.05
C ALA A 283 23.98 -8.89 6.70
N ALA A 284 23.29 -9.10 5.57
CA ALA A 284 23.89 -9.03 4.25
C ALA A 284 24.40 -7.62 3.89
N MET A 285 23.67 -6.57 4.28
CA MET A 285 24.10 -5.17 4.11
C MET A 285 25.36 -4.89 4.93
N THR A 286 25.38 -5.32 6.19
CA THR A 286 26.54 -5.15 7.08
C THR A 286 27.78 -5.86 6.54
N GLU A 287 27.64 -7.11 6.06
CA GLU A 287 28.72 -7.87 5.43
C GLU A 287 29.28 -7.19 4.18
N SER A 288 28.44 -6.45 3.46
CA SER A 288 28.81 -5.71 2.24
C SER A 288 29.35 -4.30 2.52
N GLY A 289 29.43 -3.88 3.78
CA GLY A 289 29.87 -2.53 4.18
C GLY A 289 28.83 -1.43 3.95
N GLU A 290 27.57 -1.81 3.76
CA GLU A 290 26.45 -0.91 3.47
C GLU A 290 25.62 -0.56 4.73
N THR A 291 24.75 0.44 4.63
CA THR A 291 23.88 0.85 5.74
C THR A 291 22.70 -0.11 5.89
N ALA A 292 22.57 -0.74 7.07
CA ALA A 292 21.42 -1.56 7.45
C ALA A 292 20.13 -0.74 7.56
N VAL A 293 18.97 -1.36 7.30
CA VAL A 293 17.65 -0.70 7.34
C VAL A 293 17.16 -0.46 8.76
N LYS A 294 17.56 -1.30 9.73
CA LYS A 294 17.41 -0.96 11.16
C LYS A 294 18.41 0.14 11.52
N GLY A 295 18.04 1.39 11.21
CA GLY A 295 18.64 2.57 11.83
C GLY A 295 18.55 2.48 13.35
N LYS A 296 19.53 3.07 14.06
CA LYS A 296 19.61 3.08 15.53
C LYS A 296 18.22 3.25 16.16
N ALA A 297 17.88 2.36 17.09
CA ALA A 297 16.68 2.51 17.92
C ALA A 297 16.63 3.95 18.48
N PRO A 298 15.46 4.60 18.51
CA PRO A 298 15.32 5.85 19.24
C PRO A 298 15.78 5.60 20.68
N GLY A 299 16.72 6.43 21.12
CA GLY A 299 17.19 6.43 22.51
C GLY A 299 16.16 7.04 23.46
#